data_AF-A0A8D8N2M9-F1
#
_entry.id   AF-A0A8D8N2M9-F1
#
_cell.length_a   1.000
_cell.length_b   1.000
_cell.length_c   1.000
_cell.angle_alpha   90.00
_cell.angle_beta   90.00
_cell.angle_gamma   90.00
#
_symmetry.space_group_name_H-M   'P 1'
#
loop_
_entity.id
_entity.type
_entity.pdbx_description
1 polymer ?
#
loop_
_entity_poly.entity_id
_entity_poly.type
_entity_poly.pdbx_seq_one_letter_code
_entity_poly.pdbx_strand_id
1 'polypeptide(L)'
;IEKAIEILGSPFYEEKLRSLSITQLNELYMEMEVLIREFSETLISELAYRDELEYGKELKNTFISLLLAVQNRRRQFHVEKKKGKAQIKPSASTGDPKYLTTVIPYNTDTAPENQTLQVLIKILKAINEDSPTVPTLLTDYILKVLCPT
;
A
#
# COMPACT_ATOMS: atom_id res chain seq x y z
N ILE A 1 7.00 -28.87 4.74
CA ILE A 1 6.77 -30.03 3.85
C ILE A 1 7.67 -31.20 4.26
N GLU A 2 8.99 -31.02 4.38
CA GLU A 2 9.92 -32.08 4.82
C GLU A 2 9.53 -32.75 6.15
N LYS A 3 9.19 -31.96 7.19
CA LYS A 3 8.69 -32.50 8.47
C LYS A 3 7.39 -33.33 8.36
N ALA A 4 6.49 -32.98 7.44
CA ALA A 4 5.23 -33.71 7.27
C ALA A 4 5.47 -35.05 6.56
N ILE A 5 6.39 -35.07 5.58
CA ILE A 5 6.84 -36.28 4.90
C ILE A 5 7.58 -37.20 5.88
N GLU A 6 8.39 -36.65 6.77
CA GLU A 6 9.13 -37.39 7.80
C GLU A 6 8.19 -38.05 8.84
N ILE A 7 7.08 -37.40 9.17
CA ILE A 7 6.05 -37.95 10.09
C ILE A 7 5.23 -39.04 9.41
N LEU A 8 4.82 -38.83 8.15
CA LEU A 8 4.04 -39.81 7.37
C LEU A 8 4.88 -41.03 6.94
N GLY A 9 6.19 -40.84 6.75
CA GLY A 9 7.17 -41.90 6.45
C GLY A 9 7.75 -42.59 7.68
N SER A 10 7.26 -42.27 8.88
CA SER A 10 7.67 -42.94 10.11
C SER A 10 7.21 -44.41 10.09
N PRO A 11 8.10 -45.38 10.38
CA PRO A 11 7.76 -46.81 10.37
C PRO A 11 6.61 -47.15 11.33
N PHE A 12 6.47 -46.39 12.42
CA PHE A 12 5.36 -46.53 13.37
C PHE A 12 4.00 -46.10 12.79
N TYR A 13 4.00 -45.15 11.85
CA TYR A 13 2.77 -44.72 11.18
C TYR A 13 2.34 -45.73 10.10
N GLU A 14 3.31 -46.33 9.41
CA GLU A 14 3.05 -47.37 8.42
C GLU A 14 2.47 -48.64 9.04
N GLU A 15 3.03 -49.14 10.14
CA GLU A 15 2.48 -50.31 10.86
C GLU A 15 1.05 -50.04 11.36
N LYS A 16 0.79 -48.82 11.85
CA LYS A 16 -0.55 -48.41 12.28
C LYS A 16 -1.54 -48.46 11.11
N LEU A 17 -1.19 -47.93 9.94
CA LEU A 17 -2.04 -47.96 8.76
C LEU A 17 -2.34 -49.40 8.30
N ARG A 18 -1.35 -50.32 8.38
CA ARG A 18 -1.52 -51.74 8.03
C ARG A 18 -2.46 -52.49 8.98
N SER A 19 -2.61 -52.01 10.22
CA SER A 19 -3.53 -52.59 11.21
C SER A 19 -4.99 -52.17 11.04
N LEU A 20 -5.26 -51.12 10.24
CA LEU A 20 -6.61 -50.62 10.01
C LEU A 20 -7.40 -51.48 9.03
N SER A 21 -8.70 -51.59 9.27
CA SER A 21 -9.63 -52.14 8.29
C SER A 21 -9.81 -51.21 7.08
N ILE A 22 -10.28 -51.75 5.96
CA ILE A 22 -10.58 -50.99 4.73
C ILE A 22 -11.53 -49.81 5.02
N THR A 23 -12.54 -50.02 5.87
CA THR A 23 -13.49 -48.96 6.24
C THR A 23 -12.80 -47.82 6.98
N GLN A 24 -11.98 -48.13 7.99
CA GLN A 24 -11.25 -47.13 8.78
C GLN A 24 -10.20 -46.39 7.93
N LEU A 25 -9.57 -47.08 6.98
CA LEU A 25 -8.61 -46.45 6.07
C LEU A 25 -9.32 -45.46 5.12
N ASN A 26 -10.51 -45.81 4.62
CA ASN A 26 -11.31 -44.90 3.81
C ASN A 26 -11.81 -43.69 4.61
N GLU A 27 -12.22 -43.89 5.87
CA GLU A 27 -12.60 -42.77 6.76
C GLU A 27 -11.42 -41.81 6.99
N LEU A 28 -10.24 -42.35 7.31
CA LEU A 28 -9.03 -41.55 7.49
C LEU A 28 -8.64 -40.82 6.20
N TYR A 29 -8.76 -41.48 5.05
CA TYR A 29 -8.52 -40.86 3.75
C TYR A 29 -9.48 -39.69 3.51
N MET A 30 -10.78 -39.87 3.75
CA MET A 30 -11.75 -38.78 3.60
C MET A 30 -11.51 -37.63 4.58
N GLU A 31 -11.13 -37.93 5.82
CA GLU A 31 -10.75 -36.91 6.80
C GLU A 31 -9.53 -36.11 6.33
N MET A 32 -8.50 -36.78 5.81
CA MET A 32 -7.33 -36.12 5.23
C MET A 32 -7.70 -35.24 4.03
N GLU A 33 -8.56 -35.70 3.13
CA GLU A 33 -9.03 -34.90 1.99
C GLU A 33 -9.77 -33.63 2.44
N VAL A 34 -10.62 -33.73 3.48
CA VAL A 34 -11.30 -32.57 4.07
C VAL A 34 -10.29 -31.59 4.67
N LEU A 35 -9.35 -32.08 5.49
CA LEU A 35 -8.32 -31.24 6.10
C LEU A 35 -7.43 -30.55 5.05
N ILE A 36 -7.03 -31.27 4.01
CA ILE A 36 -6.24 -30.71 2.89
C ILE A 36 -7.02 -29.59 2.22
N ARG A 37 -8.32 -29.77 2.00
CA ARG A 37 -9.17 -28.73 1.40
C ARG A 37 -9.28 -27.49 2.31
N GLU A 38 -9.58 -27.69 3.58
CA GLU A 38 -9.71 -26.59 4.56
C GLU A 38 -8.41 -25.80 4.73
N PHE A 39 -7.26 -26.49 4.80
CA PHE A 39 -5.96 -25.81 4.87
C PHE A 39 -5.62 -25.07 3.58
N SER A 40 -5.99 -25.62 2.43
CA SER A 40 -5.79 -24.97 1.14
C SER A 40 -6.65 -23.70 1.02
N GLU A 41 -7.93 -23.75 1.43
CA GLU A 41 -8.83 -22.59 1.50
C GLU A 41 -8.31 -21.51 2.47
N THR A 42 -7.82 -21.92 3.64
CA THR A 42 -7.18 -21.02 4.61
C THR A 42 -5.94 -20.36 4.03
N LEU A 43 -5.06 -21.15 3.40
CA LEU A 43 -3.84 -20.62 2.78
C LEU A 43 -4.13 -19.58 1.70
N ILE A 44 -5.11 -19.84 0.84
CA ILE A 44 -5.54 -18.88 -0.20
C ILE A 44 -6.01 -17.56 0.44
N SER A 45 -6.82 -17.66 1.48
CA SER A 45 -7.36 -16.49 2.20
C SER A 45 -6.24 -15.66 2.86
N GLU A 46 -5.30 -16.33 3.53
CA GLU A 46 -4.14 -15.69 4.16
C GLU A 46 -3.20 -15.04 3.14
N LEU A 47 -2.99 -15.68 1.99
CA LEU A 47 -2.20 -15.09 0.90
C LEU A 47 -2.87 -13.83 0.34
N ALA A 48 -4.18 -13.86 0.11
CA ALA A 48 -4.91 -12.68 -0.34
C ALA A 48 -4.85 -11.53 0.68
N TYR A 49 -5.00 -11.84 1.98
CA TYR A 49 -4.88 -10.84 3.05
C TYR A 49 -3.47 -10.27 3.14
N ARG A 50 -2.44 -11.10 2.99
CA ARG A 50 -1.04 -10.64 2.94
C ARG A 50 -0.82 -9.67 1.78
N ASP A 51 -1.35 -9.97 0.60
CA ASP A 51 -1.19 -9.11 -0.59
C ASP A 51 -1.92 -7.76 -0.40
N GLU A 52 -3.07 -7.74 0.29
CA GLU A 52 -3.76 -6.50 0.67
C GLU A 52 -2.92 -5.64 1.65
N LEU A 53 -2.29 -6.28 2.65
CA LEU A 53 -1.39 -5.59 3.58
C LEU A 53 -0.15 -5.05 2.87
N GLU A 54 0.44 -5.83 1.95
CA GLU A 54 1.58 -5.40 1.14
C GLU A 54 1.23 -4.20 0.26
N TYR A 55 0.06 -4.22 -0.38
CA TYR A 55 -0.47 -3.09 -1.12
C TYR A 55 -0.59 -1.83 -0.25
N GLY A 56 -1.18 -1.96 0.95
CA GLY A 56 -1.31 -0.85 1.89
C GLY A 56 0.03 -0.29 2.36
N LYS A 57 1.03 -1.16 2.56
CA LYS A 57 2.40 -0.76 2.91
C LYS A 57 3.08 0.01 1.76
N GLU A 58 2.98 -0.49 0.53
CA GLU A 58 3.57 0.15 -0.64
C GLU A 58 2.94 1.52 -0.92
N LEU A 59 1.63 1.65 -0.70
CA LEU A 59 0.92 2.91 -0.81
C LEU A 59 1.45 3.95 0.20
N LYS A 60 1.64 3.56 1.46
CA LYS A 60 2.23 4.42 2.51
C LYS A 60 3.66 4.82 2.17
N ASN A 61 4.49 3.89 1.70
CA ASN A 61 5.87 4.16 1.29
C ASN A 61 5.93 5.15 0.12
N THR A 62 5.07 4.97 -0.88
CA THR A 62 4.93 5.88 -2.02
C THR A 62 4.52 7.27 -1.55
N PHE A 63 3.53 7.36 -0.67
CA PHE A 63 3.07 8.64 -0.10
C PHE A 63 4.21 9.37 0.64
N ILE A 64 4.90 8.67 1.56
CA ILE A 64 6.00 9.24 2.34
C ILE A 64 7.10 9.76 1.40
N SER A 65 7.49 8.95 0.41
CA SER A 65 8.55 9.32 -0.54
C SER A 65 8.20 10.57 -1.34
N LEU A 66 6.97 10.67 -1.84
CA LEU A 66 6.48 11.85 -2.57
C LEU A 66 6.35 13.08 -1.66
N LEU A 67 5.84 12.91 -0.45
CA LEU A 67 5.71 13.99 0.51
C LEU A 67 7.08 14.60 0.82
N LEU A 68 8.07 13.75 1.09
CA LEU A 68 9.46 14.17 1.32
C LEU A 68 10.05 14.85 0.07
N ALA A 69 9.78 14.34 -1.13
CA ALA A 69 10.25 14.97 -2.37
C ALA A 69 9.69 16.39 -2.54
N VAL A 70 8.38 16.58 -2.37
CA VAL A 70 7.71 17.89 -2.46
C VAL A 70 8.25 18.84 -1.38
N GLN A 71 8.41 18.37 -0.14
CA GLN A 71 8.98 19.16 0.95
C GLN A 71 10.42 19.59 0.67
N ASN A 72 11.25 18.67 0.17
CA ASN A 72 12.63 18.97 -0.20
C ASN A 72 12.71 20.00 -1.32
N ARG A 73 11.88 19.88 -2.36
CA ARG A 73 11.81 20.87 -3.44
C ARG A 73 11.33 22.23 -2.94
N ARG A 74 10.33 22.29 -2.06
CA ARG A 74 9.90 23.53 -1.40
C ARG A 74 11.02 24.20 -0.63
N ARG A 75 11.80 23.42 0.12
CA ARG A 75 12.94 23.92 0.89
C ARG A 75 14.02 24.50 -0.03
N GLN A 76 14.38 23.79 -1.10
CA GLN A 76 15.35 24.25 -2.10
C GLN A 76 14.90 25.57 -2.74
N PHE A 77 13.65 25.64 -3.20
CA PHE A 77 13.08 26.84 -3.80
C PHE A 77 13.12 28.07 -2.86
N HIS A 78 12.83 27.88 -1.57
CA HIS A 78 12.95 28.97 -0.58
C HIS A 78 14.39 29.42 -0.33
N VAL A 79 15.35 28.49 -0.35
CA VAL A 79 16.78 28.79 -0.17
C VAL A 79 17.34 29.55 -1.38
N GLU A 80 17.03 29.11 -2.60
CA GLU A 80 17.46 29.76 -3.84
C GLU A 80 16.85 31.16 -3.99
N LYS A 81 15.56 31.33 -3.66
CA LYS A 81 14.89 32.64 -3.68
C LYS A 81 15.46 33.62 -2.64
N LYS A 82 15.99 33.14 -1.52
CA LYS A 82 16.72 33.97 -0.55
C LYS A 82 18.11 34.37 -1.04
N LYS A 83 18.82 33.49 -1.76
CA LYS A 83 20.14 33.79 -2.37
C LYS A 83 20.05 34.71 -3.59
N GLY A 84 18.97 34.62 -4.38
CA GLY A 84 18.75 35.41 -5.60
C GLY A 84 18.39 36.89 -5.38
N LYS A 85 18.08 37.33 -4.16
CA LYS A 85 17.75 38.73 -3.85
C LYS A 85 18.93 39.73 -4.00
N ALA A 86 20.14 39.26 -4.30
CA ALA A 86 21.30 40.12 -4.54
C ALA A 86 21.43 40.63 -6.00
N GLN A 87 20.64 40.13 -6.95
CA GLN A 87 20.65 40.64 -8.34
C GLN A 87 19.23 40.97 -8.82
N ILE A 88 18.96 42.27 -8.94
CA ILE A 88 17.71 42.84 -9.43
C ILE A 88 17.60 42.61 -10.95
N LYS A 89 16.60 41.84 -11.41
CA LYS A 89 15.80 42.13 -12.61
C LYS A 89 14.36 41.60 -12.45
N PRO A 90 13.32 42.42 -12.70
CA PRO A 90 11.92 41.98 -12.70
C PRO A 90 11.61 41.35 -14.07
N SER A 91 11.98 40.10 -14.24
CA SER A 91 11.47 39.26 -15.32
C SER A 91 10.58 38.23 -14.66
N ALA A 92 9.26 38.33 -14.85
CA ALA A 92 8.34 37.27 -14.49
C ALA A 92 8.85 35.97 -15.14
N SER A 93 9.48 35.12 -14.33
CA SER A 93 10.15 33.90 -14.78
C SER A 93 9.09 32.87 -15.16
N THR A 94 9.03 32.58 -16.45
CA THR A 94 8.26 31.49 -17.08
C THR A 94 8.69 30.07 -16.60
N GLY A 95 9.33 29.97 -15.44
CA GLY A 95 9.86 28.73 -14.86
C GLY A 95 9.73 28.64 -13.33
N ASP A 96 9.04 29.59 -12.68
CA ASP A 96 8.70 29.44 -11.26
C ASP A 96 7.59 28.38 -11.12
N PRO A 97 7.76 27.36 -10.26
CA PRO A 97 6.77 26.30 -10.12
C PRO A 97 5.50 26.87 -9.49
N LYS A 98 4.40 26.83 -10.26
CA LYS A 98 3.13 27.50 -9.94
C LYS A 98 2.40 26.82 -8.78
N TYR A 99 2.50 25.51 -8.69
CA TYR A 99 1.71 24.71 -7.74
C TYR A 99 2.53 24.23 -6.54
N LEU A 100 3.85 24.41 -6.55
CA LEU A 100 4.73 23.88 -5.53
C LEU A 100 4.35 24.32 -4.12
N THR A 101 3.84 25.53 -3.92
CA THR A 101 3.45 26.08 -2.60
C THR A 101 2.03 25.72 -2.17
N THR A 102 1.26 25.00 -3.00
CA THR A 102 -0.15 24.67 -2.73
C THR A 102 -0.29 23.80 -1.47
N VAL A 103 -1.21 24.15 -0.58
CA VAL A 103 -1.47 23.39 0.65
C VAL A 103 -2.61 22.40 0.40
N ILE A 104 -2.46 21.18 0.90
CA ILE A 104 -3.49 20.15 0.88
C ILE A 104 -4.11 20.11 2.29
N PRO A 105 -5.41 20.40 2.45
CA PRO A 105 -6.08 20.22 3.74
C PRO A 105 -6.11 18.73 4.12
N TYR A 106 -6.04 18.40 5.40
CA TYR A 106 -6.12 17.01 5.88
C TYR A 106 -6.69 16.98 7.30
N ASN A 107 -7.25 15.83 7.69
CA ASN A 107 -7.71 15.58 9.05
C ASN A 107 -6.53 15.08 9.92
N THR A 108 -6.36 15.63 11.11
CA THR A 108 -5.34 15.24 12.09
C THR A 108 -5.78 14.10 13.02
N ASP A 109 -7.07 13.86 13.13
CA ASP A 109 -7.64 13.00 14.18
C ASP A 109 -7.55 11.52 13.82
N THR A 110 -7.53 11.21 12.52
CA THR A 110 -7.54 9.84 12.00
C THR A 110 -6.55 9.69 10.86
N ALA A 111 -5.81 8.58 10.86
CA ALA A 111 -4.98 8.23 9.73
C ALA A 111 -5.85 8.05 8.46
N PRO A 112 -5.41 8.56 7.29
CA PRO A 112 -6.18 8.45 6.07
C PRO A 112 -6.29 6.99 5.63
N GLU A 113 -7.50 6.59 5.23
CA GLU A 113 -7.75 5.30 4.58
C GLU A 113 -6.98 5.16 3.27
N ASN A 114 -6.80 3.93 2.79
CA ASN A 114 -6.06 3.65 1.55
C ASN A 114 -6.65 4.38 0.33
N GLN A 115 -7.97 4.58 0.26
CA GLN A 115 -8.61 5.33 -0.83
C GLN A 115 -8.22 6.81 -0.79
N THR A 116 -8.35 7.43 0.39
CA THR A 116 -7.92 8.81 0.65
C THR A 116 -6.43 8.98 0.37
N LEU A 117 -5.59 8.04 0.80
CA LEU A 117 -4.15 8.07 0.59
C LEU A 117 -3.78 8.01 -0.90
N GLN A 118 -4.49 7.23 -1.72
CA GLN A 118 -4.32 7.24 -3.18
C GLN A 118 -4.61 8.61 -3.81
N VAL A 119 -5.66 9.29 -3.36
CA VAL A 119 -5.99 10.64 -3.85
C VAL A 119 -4.89 11.63 -3.45
N LEU A 120 -4.43 11.57 -2.20
CA LEU A 120 -3.32 12.39 -1.72
C LEU A 120 -2.02 12.14 -2.51
N ILE A 121 -1.71 10.88 -2.83
CA ILE A 121 -0.58 10.51 -3.70
C ILE A 121 -0.71 11.17 -5.09
N LYS A 122 -1.89 11.12 -5.70
CA LYS A 122 -2.13 11.76 -7.02
C LYS A 122 -1.91 13.27 -6.95
N ILE A 123 -2.42 13.93 -5.91
CA ILE A 123 -2.20 15.37 -5.70
C ILE A 123 -0.72 15.67 -5.50
N LEU A 124 -0.01 14.90 -4.66
CA LEU A 124 1.43 15.09 -4.42
C LEU A 124 2.26 14.88 -5.68
N LYS A 125 1.97 13.86 -6.50
CA LYS A 125 2.60 13.68 -7.82
C LYS A 125 2.36 14.88 -8.72
N ALA A 126 1.10 15.32 -8.84
CA ALA A 126 0.74 16.48 -9.65
C ALA A 126 1.46 17.77 -9.20
N ILE A 127 1.58 18.01 -7.88
CA ILE A 127 2.35 19.12 -7.34
C ILE A 127 3.85 18.97 -7.66
N ASN A 128 4.39 17.76 -7.50
CA ASN A 128 5.80 17.49 -7.79
C ASN A 128 6.14 17.59 -9.29
N GLU A 129 5.15 17.51 -10.18
CA GLU A 129 5.31 17.67 -11.62
C GLU A 129 4.89 19.05 -12.13
N ASP A 130 4.50 19.97 -11.22
CA ASP A 130 3.89 21.27 -11.53
C ASP A 130 2.70 21.16 -12.52
N SER A 131 1.92 20.09 -12.37
CA SER A 131 0.81 19.76 -13.27
C SER A 131 -0.36 20.73 -13.14
N PRO A 132 -1.00 21.15 -14.25
CA PRO A 132 -2.19 21.99 -14.21
C PRO A 132 -3.44 21.28 -13.66
N THR A 133 -3.35 19.99 -13.38
CA THR A 133 -4.45 19.19 -12.80
C THR A 133 -4.62 19.38 -11.29
N VAL A 134 -3.65 20.01 -10.61
CA VAL A 134 -3.66 20.21 -9.15
C VAL A 134 -4.97 20.85 -8.65
N PRO A 135 -5.49 21.95 -9.24
CA PRO A 135 -6.73 22.57 -8.77
C PRO A 135 -7.94 21.64 -8.85
N THR A 136 -8.07 20.89 -9.95
CA THR A 136 -9.15 19.93 -10.15
C THR A 136 -9.07 18.79 -9.13
N LEU A 137 -7.88 18.20 -8.94
CA LEU A 137 -7.68 17.12 -7.97
C LEU A 137 -7.96 17.56 -6.53
N LEU A 138 -7.57 18.80 -6.18
CA LEU A 138 -7.87 19.37 -4.86
C LEU A 138 -9.36 19.63 -4.67
N THR A 139 -10.02 20.18 -5.68
CA THR A 139 -11.47 20.45 -5.64
C THR A 139 -12.23 19.14 -5.43
N ASP A 140 -11.91 18.12 -6.23
CA ASP A 140 -12.52 16.79 -6.10
C ASP A 140 -12.26 16.18 -4.72
N TYR A 141 -11.04 16.28 -4.20
CA TYR A 141 -10.70 15.77 -2.87
C TYR A 141 -11.50 16.47 -1.77
N ILE A 142 -11.59 17.80 -1.81
CA ILE A 142 -12.34 18.57 -0.83
C ILE A 142 -13.82 18.19 -0.87
N LEU A 143 -14.43 18.18 -2.06
CA LEU A 143 -15.87 17.92 -2.21
C LEU A 143 -16.26 16.47 -1.92
N LYS A 144 -15.39 15.49 -2.23
CA LYS A 144 -15.73 14.07 -2.12
C LYS A 144 -15.26 13.44 -0.81
N VAL A 145 -14.17 13.93 -0.20
CA VAL A 145 -13.56 13.30 0.97
C VAL A 145 -13.72 14.14 2.23
N LEU A 146 -13.50 15.46 2.15
CA LEU A 146 -13.55 16.33 3.35
C LEU A 146 -14.97 16.86 3.62
N CYS A 147 -15.74 17.12 2.58
CA CYS A 147 -17.10 17.65 2.66
C CYS A 147 -18.08 16.81 1.83
N PRO A 148 -18.20 15.49 2.09
CA PRO A 148 -19.14 14.65 1.36
C PRO A 148 -20.56 15.20 1.51
N THR A 149 -21.25 15.36 0.37
CA THR A 149 -22.64 15.82 0.29
C THR A 149 -23.61 14.65 0.46
#